data_AF-A0AAW0J124-F1
#
_entry.id   AF-A0AAW0J124-F1
#
_cell.length_a   1.000
_cell.length_b   1.000
_cell.length_c   1.000
_cell.angle_alpha   90.00
_cell.angle_beta   90.00
_cell.angle_gamma   90.00
#
_symmetry.space_group_name_H-M   'P 1'
#
loop_
_entity.id
_entity.type
_entity.pdbx_description
1 polymer ?
#
loop_
_entity_poly.entity_id
_entity_poly.type
_entity_poly.pdbx_seq_one_letter_code
_entity_poly.pdbx_strand_id
1 'polypeptide(L)'
;MNRSQPKLQWLFLKLFLVSLFLHFHTSYSDVGTAAQYTSPYLPTVCYGGDASNFPSGNFFAAAGDGIWDNGAACGRQYFVRCISDTTPDACNQNQTILITIVDYMGQPPFAHSTYNTTMVLSNTAFKTIANSSTASSYINIEFER
;
A
#
# COMPACT_ATOMS: atom_id res chain seq x y z
N MET A 1 17.46 2.52 -60.85
CA MET A 1 17.03 3.20 -59.60
C MET A 1 15.59 2.78 -59.33
N ASN A 2 15.11 2.27 -58.19
CA ASN A 2 15.60 2.20 -56.83
C ASN A 2 14.76 1.10 -56.11
N ARG A 3 15.29 -0.12 -55.90
CA ARG A 3 14.57 -1.28 -55.31
C ARG A 3 15.03 -1.55 -53.87
N SER A 4 15.08 -0.51 -53.05
CA SER A 4 15.62 -0.54 -51.67
C SER A 4 14.58 -0.19 -50.59
N GLN A 5 13.37 0.21 -50.98
CA GLN A 5 12.30 0.69 -50.08
C GLN A 5 11.72 -0.36 -49.09
N PRO A 6 11.44 -1.62 -49.46
CA PRO A 6 10.69 -2.52 -48.57
C PRO A 6 11.50 -2.97 -47.35
N LYS A 7 12.84 -3.07 -47.48
CA LYS A 7 13.73 -3.44 -46.36
C LYS A 7 13.81 -2.35 -45.31
N LEU A 8 13.86 -1.09 -45.74
CA LEU A 8 13.96 0.06 -44.84
C LEU A 8 12.64 0.27 -44.07
N GLN A 9 11.50 0.09 -44.73
CA GLN A 9 10.18 0.16 -44.10
C GLN A 9 9.97 -0.93 -43.03
N TRP A 10 10.46 -2.16 -43.28
CA TRP A 10 10.43 -3.23 -42.29
C TRP A 10 11.33 -2.95 -41.09
N LEU A 11 12.49 -2.31 -41.32
CA LEU A 11 13.39 -1.90 -40.25
C LEU A 11 12.74 -0.84 -39.34
N PHE A 12 12.08 0.16 -39.93
CA PHE A 12 11.33 1.17 -39.18
C PHE A 12 10.16 0.58 -38.41
N LEU A 13 9.41 -0.36 -38.99
CA LEU A 13 8.33 -1.05 -38.28
C LEU A 13 8.85 -1.86 -37.09
N LYS A 14 9.99 -2.56 -37.24
CA LYS A 14 10.62 -3.29 -36.14
C LYS A 14 11.11 -2.35 -35.03
N LEU A 15 11.76 -1.25 -35.38
CA LEU A 15 12.20 -0.24 -34.41
C LEU A 15 11.01 0.39 -33.67
N PHE A 16 9.91 0.66 -34.37
CA PHE A 16 8.68 1.18 -33.76
C PHE A 16 8.05 0.19 -32.79
N LEU A 17 7.96 -1.10 -33.16
CA LEU A 17 7.44 -2.14 -32.28
C LEU A 17 8.31 -2.33 -31.03
N VAL A 18 9.65 -2.39 -31.20
CA VAL A 18 10.59 -2.48 -30.07
C VAL A 18 10.49 -1.27 -29.14
N SER A 19 10.35 -0.06 -29.70
CA SER A 19 10.09 1.15 -28.93
C SER A 19 8.81 1.01 -28.12
N LEU A 20 7.71 0.55 -28.70
CA LEU A 20 6.43 0.37 -27.99
C LEU A 20 6.57 -0.55 -26.76
N PHE A 21 7.34 -1.63 -26.86
CA PHE A 21 7.60 -2.55 -25.74
C PHE A 21 8.42 -1.93 -24.61
N LEU A 22 9.31 -0.98 -24.91
CA LEU A 22 10.16 -0.30 -23.91
C LEU A 22 9.43 0.81 -23.13
N HIS A 23 8.23 1.22 -23.56
CA HIS A 23 7.44 2.27 -22.89
C HIS A 23 6.39 1.71 -21.91
N PHE A 24 6.25 0.38 -21.78
CA PHE A 24 5.41 -0.21 -20.76
C PHE A 24 6.13 -0.19 -19.41
N HIS A 25 5.94 0.88 -18.64
CA HIS A 25 6.26 0.89 -17.23
C HIS A 25 5.23 0.03 -16.49
N THR A 26 5.63 -1.18 -16.08
CA THR A 26 4.86 -1.98 -15.12
C THR A 26 5.13 -1.44 -13.73
N SER A 27 4.22 -0.64 -13.16
CA SER A 27 4.18 -0.41 -11.72
C SER A 27 3.61 -1.65 -11.05
N TYR A 28 4.42 -2.35 -10.26
CA TYR A 28 3.99 -3.53 -9.52
C TYR A 28 3.54 -3.09 -8.13
N SER A 29 2.24 -2.84 -7.97
CA SER A 29 1.64 -2.67 -6.65
C SER A 29 1.18 -4.03 -6.15
N ASP A 30 1.45 -4.33 -4.88
CA ASP A 30 0.87 -5.48 -4.20
C ASP A 30 -0.56 -5.14 -3.76
N VAL A 31 -1.38 -6.17 -3.58
CA VAL A 31 -2.75 -6.06 -3.07
C VAL A 31 -2.86 -6.76 -1.73
N GLY A 32 -3.67 -6.19 -0.84
CA GLY A 32 -3.81 -6.68 0.51
C GLY A 32 -5.07 -6.15 1.19
N THR A 33 -5.14 -6.38 2.48
CA THR A 33 -6.22 -5.87 3.33
C THR A 33 -5.66 -4.98 4.42
N ALA A 34 -6.39 -3.91 4.72
CA ALA A 34 -6.09 -3.03 5.84
C ALA A 34 -7.21 -3.05 6.86
N ALA A 35 -6.84 -3.10 8.14
CA ALA A 35 -7.76 -2.86 9.25
C ALA A 35 -7.55 -1.48 9.87
N GLN A 36 -8.53 -1.01 10.64
CA GLN A 36 -8.42 0.19 11.45
C GLN A 36 -7.78 -0.10 12.83
N TYR A 37 -6.72 0.64 13.16
CA TYR A 37 -6.03 0.61 14.43
C TYR A 37 -6.71 1.59 15.41
N THR A 38 -7.30 1.05 16.47
CA THR A 38 -7.83 1.85 17.59
C THR A 38 -6.78 2.05 18.69
N SER A 39 -6.72 3.26 19.22
CA SER A 39 -5.93 3.61 20.41
C SER A 39 -6.18 2.64 21.58
N PRO A 40 -5.19 2.39 22.46
CA PRO A 40 -3.83 2.97 22.49
C PRO A 40 -2.86 2.38 21.46
N TYR A 41 -1.96 3.23 20.95
CA TYR A 41 -0.92 2.85 19.98
C TYR A 41 0.43 2.46 20.60
N LEU A 42 0.60 2.67 21.90
CA LEU A 42 1.83 2.37 22.62
C LEU A 42 1.56 1.31 23.70
N PRO A 43 2.55 0.48 24.03
CA PRO A 43 3.86 0.38 23.37
C PRO A 43 3.76 -0.30 22.00
N THR A 44 4.69 -0.01 21.09
CA THR A 44 4.85 -0.75 19.84
C THR A 44 6.01 -1.74 19.90
N VAL A 45 5.98 -2.74 19.01
CA VAL A 45 7.08 -3.69 18.85
C VAL A 45 8.36 -3.03 18.32
N CYS A 46 8.24 -2.02 17.45
CA CYS A 46 9.42 -1.35 16.87
C CYS A 46 10.14 -0.43 17.86
N TYR A 47 9.40 0.34 18.65
CA TYR A 47 9.95 1.48 19.41
C TYR A 47 9.53 1.50 20.88
N GLY A 48 8.82 0.47 21.35
CA GLY A 48 8.34 0.41 22.73
C GLY A 48 7.43 1.59 23.04
N GLY A 49 7.71 2.28 24.15
CA GLY A 49 6.95 3.46 24.59
C GLY A 49 7.35 4.79 23.93
N ASP A 50 8.28 4.79 22.98
CA ASP A 50 8.82 6.03 22.40
C ASP A 50 7.94 6.57 21.25
N ALA A 51 7.08 7.53 21.59
CA ALA A 51 6.22 8.22 20.65
C ALA A 51 6.96 9.11 19.64
N SER A 52 8.24 9.44 19.85
CA SER A 52 8.97 10.37 18.98
C SER A 52 9.24 9.81 17.57
N ASN A 53 9.14 8.48 17.40
CA ASN A 53 9.29 7.80 16.12
C ASN A 53 8.00 7.79 15.28
N PHE A 54 6.89 8.31 15.81
CA PHE A 54 5.63 8.39 15.07
C PHE A 54 5.65 9.59 14.12
N PRO A 55 5.15 9.43 12.88
CA PRO A 55 5.05 10.54 11.94
C PRO A 55 4.02 11.57 12.45
N SER A 56 4.33 12.87 12.32
CA SER A 56 3.51 13.97 12.83
C SER A 56 2.07 13.99 12.30
N GLY A 57 1.86 13.52 11.07
CA GLY A 57 0.54 13.38 10.45
C GLY A 57 -0.28 12.19 10.94
N ASN A 58 0.26 11.36 11.85
CA ASN A 58 -0.33 10.09 12.27
C ASN A 58 -0.62 9.16 11.08
N PHE A 59 0.22 9.18 10.04
CA PHE A 59 0.16 8.23 8.93
C PHE A 59 1.11 7.07 9.19
N PHE A 60 0.67 6.16 10.06
CA PHE A 60 1.42 4.96 10.40
C PHE A 60 0.55 3.71 10.39
N ALA A 61 1.19 2.55 10.47
CA ALA A 61 0.53 1.26 10.55
C ALA A 61 1.32 0.24 11.38
N ALA A 62 0.61 -0.80 11.82
CA ALA A 62 1.21 -2.04 12.27
C ALA A 62 1.33 -3.00 11.08
N ALA A 63 2.46 -3.68 10.96
CA ALA A 63 2.70 -4.68 9.91
C ALA A 63 2.02 -6.01 10.26
N GLY A 64 1.42 -6.64 9.24
CA GLY A 64 1.03 -8.03 9.30
C GLY A 64 2.17 -8.99 8.98
N ASP A 65 1.97 -10.28 9.23
CA ASP A 65 3.00 -11.33 9.07
C ASP A 65 3.63 -11.31 7.67
N GLY A 66 2.83 -11.06 6.64
CA GLY A 66 3.30 -11.03 5.24
C GLY A 66 4.30 -9.91 4.93
N ILE A 67 4.31 -8.82 5.71
CA ILE A 67 5.23 -7.68 5.48
C ILE A 67 6.14 -7.39 6.67
N TRP A 68 5.94 -8.05 7.82
CA TRP A 68 6.67 -7.78 9.06
C TRP A 68 8.18 -8.03 8.97
N ASP A 69 8.56 -9.06 8.21
CA ASP A 69 9.97 -9.33 7.86
C ASP A 69 10.87 -9.43 9.12
N ASN A 70 10.39 -10.11 10.15
CA ASN A 70 11.07 -10.28 11.45
C ASN A 70 11.56 -8.95 12.06
N GLY A 71 10.82 -7.86 11.88
CA GLY A 71 11.15 -6.53 12.40
C GLY A 71 11.90 -5.64 11.43
N ALA A 72 12.36 -6.14 10.28
CA ALA A 72 12.95 -5.33 9.23
C ALA A 72 11.94 -4.39 8.53
N ALA A 73 10.65 -4.52 8.86
CA ALA A 73 9.63 -3.57 8.45
C ALA A 73 9.61 -2.28 9.28
N CYS A 74 10.21 -2.24 10.48
CA CYS A 74 10.18 -1.03 11.31
C CYS A 74 10.77 0.19 10.58
N GLY A 75 10.00 1.28 10.51
CA GLY A 75 10.37 2.51 9.80
C GLY A 75 10.22 2.44 8.27
N ARG A 76 9.88 1.28 7.71
CA ARG A 76 9.60 1.12 6.28
C ARG A 76 8.36 1.91 5.91
N GLN A 77 8.40 2.53 4.73
CA GLN A 77 7.28 3.33 4.21
C GLN A 77 6.58 2.60 3.08
N TYR A 78 5.29 2.89 2.94
CA TYR A 78 4.45 2.37 1.87
C TYR A 78 3.51 3.46 1.37
N PHE A 79 3.38 3.58 0.06
CA PHE A 79 2.21 4.22 -0.54
C PHE A 79 1.04 3.26 -0.44
N VAL A 80 -0.10 3.74 0.05
CA VAL A 80 -1.29 2.92 0.28
C VAL A 80 -2.51 3.65 -0.24
N ARG A 81 -3.37 2.93 -0.98
CA ARG A 81 -4.71 3.43 -1.34
C ARG A 81 -5.77 2.35 -1.17
N CYS A 82 -7.00 2.80 -0.88
CA CYS A 82 -8.18 1.94 -0.87
C CYS A 82 -8.56 1.57 -2.30
N ILE A 83 -8.89 0.29 -2.53
CA ILE A 83 -9.35 -0.21 -3.84
C ILE A 83 -10.79 -0.70 -3.81
N SER A 84 -11.25 -1.27 -2.68
CA SER A 84 -12.64 -1.68 -2.49
C SER A 84 -12.97 -2.01 -1.02
N ASP A 85 -14.26 -2.12 -0.74
CA ASP A 85 -14.85 -2.80 0.43
C ASP A 85 -16.14 -3.52 -0.01
N THR A 86 -16.75 -4.30 0.88
CA THR A 86 -18.11 -4.81 0.69
C THR A 86 -19.18 -3.72 0.60
N THR A 87 -18.93 -2.54 1.18
CA THR A 87 -19.82 -1.39 1.13
C THR A 87 -19.61 -0.60 -0.17
N PRO A 88 -20.67 -0.23 -0.91
CA PRO A 88 -20.54 0.67 -2.05
C PRO A 88 -19.91 2.01 -1.65
N ASP A 89 -19.07 2.57 -2.53
CA ASP A 89 -18.42 3.88 -2.34
C ASP A 89 -17.59 4.00 -1.05
N ALA A 90 -17.04 2.89 -0.57
CA ALA A 90 -16.22 2.82 0.64
C ALA A 90 -14.84 3.47 0.53
N CYS A 91 -14.32 3.67 -0.67
CA CYS A 91 -13.00 4.27 -0.86
C CYS A 91 -13.12 5.74 -1.21
N ASN A 92 -12.28 6.58 -0.59
CA ASN A 92 -12.07 7.95 -1.04
C ASN A 92 -11.28 7.89 -2.35
N GLN A 93 -11.93 8.24 -3.45
CA GLN A 93 -11.34 8.10 -4.78
C GLN A 93 -10.04 8.92 -4.91
N ASN A 94 -9.05 8.31 -5.58
CA ASN A 94 -7.75 8.92 -5.89
C ASN A 94 -6.94 9.39 -4.67
N GLN A 95 -7.21 8.86 -3.47
CA GLN A 95 -6.41 9.13 -2.28
C GLN A 95 -5.33 8.04 -2.10
N THR A 96 -4.07 8.43 -2.25
CA THR A 96 -2.91 7.59 -1.91
C THR A 96 -2.13 8.31 -0.82
N ILE A 97 -1.84 7.61 0.26
CA ILE A 97 -1.11 8.16 1.42
C ILE A 97 0.21 7.42 1.62
N LEU A 98 1.23 8.14 2.07
CA LEU A 98 2.48 7.55 2.53
C LEU A 98 2.35 7.23 4.02
N ILE A 99 2.46 5.95 4.38
CA ILE A 99 2.46 5.50 5.77
C ILE A 99 3.85 5.03 6.19
N THR A 100 4.10 4.99 7.50
CA THR A 100 5.29 4.37 8.10
C THR A 100 4.90 3.21 9.00
N ILE A 101 5.60 2.08 8.90
CA ILE A 101 5.40 0.95 9.82
C ILE A 101 6.06 1.27 11.16
N VAL A 102 5.27 1.23 12.23
CA VAL A 102 5.74 1.53 13.60
C VAL A 102 5.47 0.41 14.59
N ASP A 103 4.75 -0.63 14.19
CA ASP A 103 4.33 -1.72 15.06
C ASP A 103 4.16 -3.05 14.30
N TYR A 104 3.89 -4.13 15.03
CA TYR A 104 3.60 -5.46 14.50
C TYR A 104 2.30 -6.00 15.09
N MET A 105 1.41 -6.49 14.22
CA MET A 105 0.08 -6.91 14.65
C MET A 105 0.04 -8.27 15.38
N GLY A 106 1.13 -9.04 15.38
CA GLY A 106 1.16 -10.39 16.00
C GLY A 106 1.32 -10.40 17.53
N GLN A 107 1.11 -9.26 18.19
CA GLN A 107 1.13 -9.11 19.65
C GLN A 107 -0.17 -8.41 20.13
N PRO A 108 -0.56 -8.47 21.41
CA PRO A 108 -1.62 -7.61 21.93
C PRO A 108 -1.27 -6.11 21.74
N PRO A 109 -2.25 -5.21 21.53
CA PRO A 109 -3.69 -5.37 21.74
C PRO A 109 -4.51 -5.71 20.48
N PHE A 110 -3.88 -6.16 19.40
CA PHE A 110 -4.60 -6.41 18.14
C PHE A 110 -5.69 -7.48 18.29
N ALA A 111 -6.86 -7.20 17.71
CA ALA A 111 -8.00 -8.09 17.79
C ALA A 111 -7.78 -9.33 16.92
N HIS A 112 -8.40 -10.46 17.30
CA HIS A 112 -8.23 -11.71 16.55
C HIS A 112 -8.65 -11.60 15.07
N SER A 113 -9.63 -10.76 14.77
CA SER A 113 -10.10 -10.50 13.42
C SER A 113 -9.07 -9.74 12.56
N THR A 114 -8.07 -9.07 13.16
CA THR A 114 -7.04 -8.32 12.44
C THR A 114 -5.80 -9.14 12.07
N TYR A 115 -5.59 -10.33 12.66
CA TYR A 115 -4.38 -11.16 12.45
C TYR A 115 -4.17 -11.67 11.02
N ASN A 116 -5.12 -11.48 10.11
CA ASN A 116 -4.98 -11.84 8.70
C ASN A 116 -4.87 -10.63 7.78
N THR A 117 -4.72 -9.42 8.35
CA THR A 117 -4.56 -8.21 7.54
C THR A 117 -3.12 -7.98 7.12
N THR A 118 -2.92 -7.37 5.96
CA THR A 118 -1.58 -7.01 5.50
C THR A 118 -0.97 -5.92 6.39
N MET A 119 -1.80 -4.96 6.81
CA MET A 119 -1.41 -3.90 7.73
C MET A 119 -2.60 -3.36 8.52
N VAL A 120 -2.38 -2.91 9.75
CA VAL A 120 -3.40 -2.24 10.56
C VAL A 120 -3.09 -0.74 10.58
N LEU A 121 -3.84 0.04 9.81
CA LEU A 121 -3.61 1.47 9.63
C LEU A 121 -4.11 2.24 10.84
N SER A 122 -3.32 3.22 11.31
CA SER A 122 -3.78 4.25 12.25
C SER A 122 -5.14 4.83 11.87
N ASN A 123 -5.91 5.29 12.87
CA ASN A 123 -7.25 5.83 12.63
C ASN A 123 -7.26 6.95 11.59
N THR A 124 -6.25 7.82 11.63
CA THR A 124 -6.07 8.92 10.68
C THR A 124 -5.77 8.40 9.27
N ALA A 125 -4.83 7.47 9.10
CA ALA A 125 -4.53 6.88 7.80
C ALA A 125 -5.77 6.18 7.21
N PHE A 126 -6.44 5.33 7.99
CA PHE A 126 -7.61 4.59 7.54
C PHE A 126 -8.74 5.52 7.06
N LYS A 127 -9.10 6.52 7.87
CA LYS A 127 -10.17 7.48 7.52
C LYS A 127 -9.81 8.41 6.37
N THR A 128 -8.53 8.54 6.03
CA THR A 128 -8.11 9.35 4.89
C THR A 128 -8.40 8.64 3.57
N ILE A 129 -8.21 7.31 3.52
CA ILE A 129 -8.44 6.52 2.30
C ILE A 129 -9.80 5.82 2.24
N ALA A 130 -10.46 5.62 3.38
CA ALA A 130 -11.81 5.07 3.46
C ALA A 130 -12.86 6.16 3.71
N ASN A 131 -14.02 6.02 3.08
CA ASN A 131 -15.18 6.87 3.25
C ASN A 131 -15.87 6.58 4.60
N SER A 132 -16.45 7.61 5.21
CA SER A 132 -17.28 7.51 6.41
C SER A 132 -18.51 6.59 6.27
N SER A 133 -18.96 6.31 5.05
CA SER A 133 -20.04 5.33 4.77
C SER A 133 -19.60 3.88 5.00
N THR A 134 -18.30 3.62 5.08
CA THR A 134 -17.76 2.29 5.31
C THR A 134 -18.12 1.84 6.73
N ALA A 135 -19.07 0.90 6.82
CA ALA A 135 -19.44 0.28 8.10
C ALA A 135 -18.37 -0.73 8.57
N SER A 136 -17.52 -1.18 7.66
CA SER A 136 -16.45 -2.13 7.90
C SER A 136 -15.20 -1.46 8.50
N SER A 137 -14.57 -2.13 9.46
CA SER A 137 -13.23 -1.77 9.95
C SER A 137 -12.11 -2.36 9.08
N TYR A 138 -12.45 -2.88 7.90
CA TYR A 138 -11.56 -3.51 6.93
C TYR A 138 -11.81 -2.94 5.55
N ILE A 139 -10.75 -2.78 4.77
CA ILE A 139 -10.80 -2.41 3.36
C ILE A 139 -9.77 -3.22 2.59
N ASN A 140 -10.02 -3.42 1.30
CA ASN A 140 -8.99 -3.89 0.39
C ASN A 140 -8.14 -2.68 -0.02
N ILE A 141 -6.84 -2.89 -0.01
CA ILE A 141 -5.86 -1.88 -0.38
C ILE A 141 -4.96 -2.40 -1.48
N GLU A 142 -4.35 -1.47 -2.18
CA GLU A 142 -3.09 -1.73 -2.83
C GLU A 142 -2.00 -0.90 -2.15
N PHE A 143 -0.79 -1.43 -2.21
CA PHE A 143 0.37 -0.79 -1.61
C PHE A 143 1.64 -1.09 -2.38
N GLU A 144 2.55 -0.13 -2.34
CA GLU A 144 3.89 -0.24 -2.92
C GLU A 144 4.90 0.50 -2.05
N ARG A 145 6.19 0.17 -2.23
CA ARG A 145 7.29 0.77 -1.50
C ARG A 145 7.84 2.00 -2.21
#